data_AF-A0A5R9ITX0-F1
#
_entry.id   AF-A0A5R9ITX0-F1
#
_cell.length_a   1.000
_cell.length_b   1.000
_cell.length_c   1.000
_cell.angle_alpha   90.00
_cell.angle_beta   90.00
_cell.angle_gamma   90.00
#
_symmetry.space_group_name_H-M   'P 1'
#
loop_
_entity.id
_entity.type
_entity.pdbx_description
1 polymer ?
#
loop_
_entity_poly.entity_id
_entity_poly.type
_entity_poly.pdbx_seq_one_letter_code
_entity_poly.pdbx_strand_id
1 'polypeptide(L)'
;MANRLSPGAKFRQALAANQPLQIVGTINAYCAMMAQQLGHQAIYLSGGGVANASYGLPDLGMTSLNDVVADVQRITSACDLPLMVDIDTGWGGAFNIAKTIRDMEKAGAAAVHLEDQVAQKRCGHRPNKEIVSTAEMVDRIKAAVDARSDRDFFIMARTDSFAQEGLEAAIERAKAYVAAGADGIFAEAVQTEEHYRAFSEALNVPILANITEFGKTELWNKEQLGEWGCAMVLYPLSAFRAMNKAAELVYKTLLADGDQKAVIDTMQTRMDLYDYLGYHDYEQKLDSLFAKGKNK
;
A
#
# COMPACT_ATOMS: atom_id res chain seq x y z
N MET A 1 -25.88 13.49 12.69
CA MET A 1 -24.56 13.37 12.03
C MET A 1 -24.46 11.95 11.53
N ALA A 2 -24.29 11.73 10.22
CA ALA A 2 -24.07 10.37 9.72
C ALA A 2 -22.81 9.81 10.40
N ASN A 3 -22.89 8.59 10.94
CA ASN A 3 -21.78 7.96 11.64
C ASN A 3 -20.66 7.69 10.63
N ARG A 4 -19.66 8.57 10.55
CA ARG A 4 -18.57 8.46 9.57
C ARG A 4 -17.70 7.28 9.98
N LEU A 5 -17.65 6.24 9.15
CA LEU A 5 -16.80 5.07 9.39
C LEU A 5 -15.34 5.48 9.56
N SER A 6 -14.62 4.82 10.47
CA SER A 6 -13.17 4.97 10.59
C SER A 6 -12.48 4.44 9.32
N PRO A 7 -11.23 4.86 9.03
CA PRO A 7 -10.48 4.31 7.91
C PRO A 7 -10.38 2.78 7.96
N GLY A 8 -10.10 2.21 9.13
CA GLY A 8 -10.06 0.75 9.34
C GLY A 8 -11.39 0.07 9.01
N ALA A 9 -12.51 0.65 9.45
CA ALA A 9 -13.84 0.14 9.13
C ALA A 9 -14.15 0.20 7.63
N LYS A 10 -13.72 1.26 6.93
CA LYS A 10 -13.83 1.35 5.47
C LYS A 10 -13.01 0.25 4.77
N PHE A 11 -11.80 -0.05 5.25
CA PHE A 11 -10.97 -1.12 4.69
C PHE A 11 -11.64 -2.49 4.84
N ARG A 12 -12.15 -2.80 6.04
CA ARG A 12 -12.88 -4.06 6.28
C ARG A 12 -14.15 -4.16 5.45
N GLN A 13 -14.87 -3.06 5.27
CA GLN A 13 -16.03 -3.01 4.38
C GLN A 13 -15.64 -3.26 2.92
N ALA A 14 -14.57 -2.63 2.42
CA ALA A 14 -14.07 -2.84 1.07
C ALA A 14 -13.64 -4.29 0.85
N LEU A 15 -12.98 -4.90 1.84
CA LEU A 15 -12.58 -6.31 1.80
C LEU A 15 -13.79 -7.25 1.75
N ALA A 16 -14.83 -6.98 2.54
CA ALA A 16 -16.04 -7.80 2.52
C ALA A 16 -16.85 -7.66 1.23
N ALA A 17 -16.83 -6.47 0.61
CA ALA A 17 -17.61 -6.16 -0.59
C ALA A 17 -16.94 -6.60 -1.91
N ASN A 18 -15.66 -7.02 -1.89
CA ASN A 18 -14.90 -7.37 -3.08
C ASN A 18 -14.20 -8.72 -2.91
N GLN A 19 -14.27 -9.59 -3.93
CA GLN A 19 -13.68 -10.93 -3.90
C GLN A 19 -12.94 -11.20 -5.22
N PRO A 20 -11.61 -10.97 -5.29
CA PRO A 20 -10.75 -10.32 -4.30
C PRO A 20 -10.78 -8.79 -4.37
N LEU A 21 -10.39 -8.13 -3.28
CA LEU A 21 -10.16 -6.69 -3.24
C LEU A 21 -8.86 -6.34 -3.98
N GLN A 22 -8.96 -5.56 -5.06
CA GLN A 22 -7.78 -4.98 -5.71
C GLN A 22 -7.30 -3.75 -4.93
N ILE A 23 -6.03 -3.76 -4.53
CA ILE A 23 -5.37 -2.68 -3.81
C ILE A 23 -4.25 -2.14 -4.70
N VAL A 24 -4.33 -0.87 -5.08
CA VAL A 24 -3.37 -0.26 -6.03
C VAL A 24 -2.42 0.71 -5.34
N GLY A 25 -1.14 0.64 -5.69
CA GLY A 25 -0.10 1.52 -5.17
C GLY A 25 -0.24 2.94 -5.68
N THR A 26 -0.23 3.92 -4.77
CA THR A 26 -0.36 5.34 -5.08
C THR A 26 0.79 6.11 -4.44
N ILE A 27 1.73 6.58 -5.26
CA ILE A 27 2.98 7.19 -4.79
C ILE A 27 2.83 8.62 -4.25
N ASN A 28 1.67 9.25 -4.47
CA ASN A 28 1.34 10.57 -3.94
C ASN A 28 -0.18 10.76 -3.90
N ALA A 29 -0.61 11.89 -3.33
CA ALA A 29 -2.00 12.27 -3.19
C ALA A 29 -2.76 12.32 -4.53
N TYR A 30 -2.15 12.84 -5.59
CA TYR A 30 -2.79 12.95 -6.89
C TYR A 30 -3.08 11.58 -7.52
N CYS A 31 -2.14 10.64 -7.43
CA CYS A 31 -2.37 9.25 -7.84
C CYS A 31 -3.51 8.60 -7.03
N ALA A 32 -3.63 8.91 -5.74
CA ALA A 32 -4.73 8.43 -4.91
C ALA A 32 -6.09 8.98 -5.33
N MET A 33 -6.15 10.27 -5.70
CA MET A 33 -7.37 10.89 -6.24
C MET A 33 -7.78 10.25 -7.56
N MET A 34 -6.83 10.02 -8.48
CA MET A 34 -7.10 9.31 -9.73
C MET A 34 -7.62 7.90 -9.48
N ALA A 35 -6.98 7.13 -8.61
CA ALA A 35 -7.43 5.77 -8.28
C ALA A 35 -8.86 5.76 -7.71
N GLN A 36 -9.20 6.73 -6.86
CA GLN A 36 -10.55 6.89 -6.32
C GLN A 36 -11.58 7.19 -7.41
N GLN A 37 -11.32 8.18 -8.27
CA GLN A 37 -12.27 8.56 -9.32
C GLN A 37 -12.48 7.46 -10.36
N LEU A 38 -11.44 6.63 -10.61
CA LEU A 38 -11.54 5.45 -11.46
C LEU A 38 -12.28 4.26 -10.82
N GLY A 39 -12.67 4.38 -9.54
CA GLY A 39 -13.53 3.41 -8.86
C GLY A 39 -12.80 2.34 -8.05
N HIS A 40 -11.49 2.48 -7.79
CA HIS A 40 -10.81 1.60 -6.83
C HIS A 40 -11.42 1.74 -5.42
N GLN A 41 -11.37 0.66 -4.64
CA GLN A 41 -12.00 0.60 -3.31
C GLN A 41 -10.97 0.63 -2.16
N ALA A 42 -9.69 0.47 -2.47
CA ALA A 42 -8.58 0.58 -1.54
C ALA A 42 -7.29 0.93 -2.28
N ILE A 43 -6.38 1.61 -1.58
CA ILE A 43 -5.09 2.07 -2.11
C ILE A 43 -3.95 1.66 -1.18
N TYR A 44 -2.72 1.72 -1.69
CA TYR A 44 -1.52 1.29 -0.99
C TYR A 44 -0.39 2.32 -1.05
N LEU A 45 0.30 2.50 0.07
CA LEU A 45 1.57 3.23 0.15
C LEU A 45 2.71 2.23 0.31
N SER A 46 3.49 2.08 -0.77
CA SER A 46 4.66 1.19 -0.82
C SER A 46 5.85 1.79 -0.08
N GLY A 47 6.52 1.02 0.78
CA GLY A 47 7.73 1.46 1.48
C GLY A 47 8.87 1.75 0.50
N GLY A 48 9.08 0.84 -0.46
CA GLY A 48 9.99 1.08 -1.59
C GLY A 48 9.56 2.25 -2.48
N GLY A 49 8.25 2.49 -2.60
CA GLY A 49 7.70 3.67 -3.29
C GLY A 49 8.11 4.97 -2.61
N VAL A 50 7.98 5.07 -1.29
CA VAL A 50 8.43 6.24 -0.51
C VAL A 50 9.94 6.44 -0.69
N ALA A 51 10.74 5.39 -0.51
CA ALA A 51 12.19 5.47 -0.68
C ALA A 51 12.57 5.98 -2.08
N ASN A 52 12.02 5.37 -3.14
CA ASN A 52 12.39 5.68 -4.52
C ASN A 52 11.83 7.03 -5.00
N ALA A 53 10.52 7.25 -4.83
CA ALA A 53 9.83 8.38 -5.42
C ALA A 53 9.98 9.66 -4.59
N SER A 54 9.81 9.55 -3.26
CA SER A 54 9.80 10.72 -2.37
C SER A 54 11.21 11.17 -2.00
N TYR A 55 12.19 10.26 -2.00
CA TYR A 55 13.56 10.54 -1.54
C TYR A 55 14.68 10.21 -2.53
N GLY A 56 14.40 9.49 -3.63
CA GLY A 56 15.44 9.07 -4.57
C GLY A 56 16.45 8.07 -3.97
N LEU A 57 16.04 7.32 -2.95
CA LEU A 57 16.85 6.34 -2.23
C LEU A 57 16.48 4.90 -2.64
N PRO A 58 17.44 3.96 -2.55
CA PRO A 58 17.12 2.53 -2.70
C PRO A 58 16.32 2.01 -1.50
N ASP A 59 15.53 0.96 -1.73
CA ASP A 59 14.70 0.34 -0.69
C ASP A 59 15.53 -0.61 0.20
N LEU A 60 16.33 -0.01 1.09
CA LEU A 60 17.27 -0.70 1.99
C LEU A 60 17.10 -0.26 3.44
N GLY A 61 15.87 0.06 3.87
CA GLY A 61 15.56 0.47 5.24
C GLY A 61 16.15 1.82 5.62
N MET A 62 16.35 2.72 4.64
CA MET A 62 16.92 4.06 4.85
C MET A 62 15.87 5.11 5.24
N THR A 63 14.60 4.88 4.91
CA THR A 63 13.49 5.75 5.26
C THR A 63 13.14 5.59 6.73
N SER A 64 12.68 6.69 7.34
CA SER A 64 12.19 6.73 8.71
C SER A 64 10.67 6.66 8.77
N LEU A 65 10.14 6.38 9.96
CA LEU A 65 8.70 6.50 10.26
C LEU A 65 8.13 7.86 9.81
N ASN A 66 8.85 8.95 10.05
CA ASN A 66 8.36 10.30 9.74
C ASN A 66 8.22 10.54 8.24
N ASP A 67 9.09 9.93 7.44
CA ASP A 67 9.04 10.02 5.97
C ASP A 67 7.76 9.36 5.44
N VAL A 68 7.42 8.19 5.97
CA VAL A 68 6.19 7.47 5.59
C VAL A 68 4.95 8.20 6.11
N VAL A 69 4.95 8.68 7.35
CA VAL A 69 3.82 9.42 7.94
C VAL A 69 3.49 10.68 7.12
N ALA A 70 4.49 11.38 6.60
CA ALA A 70 4.27 12.56 5.77
C ALA A 70 3.48 12.24 4.50
N ASP A 71 3.79 11.13 3.84
CA ASP A 71 3.08 10.69 2.63
C ASP A 71 1.69 10.12 2.94
N VAL A 72 1.53 9.41 4.07
CA VAL A 72 0.21 9.00 4.57
C VAL A 72 -0.69 10.22 4.74
N GLN A 73 -0.23 11.25 5.45
CA GLN A 73 -1.02 12.47 5.69
C GLN A 73 -1.41 13.19 4.41
N ARG A 74 -0.49 13.28 3.43
CA ARG A 74 -0.76 13.88 2.12
C ARG A 74 -1.86 13.11 1.39
N ILE A 75 -1.78 11.78 1.37
CA ILE A 75 -2.72 10.92 0.66
C ILE A 75 -4.09 10.94 1.33
N THR A 76 -4.16 10.70 2.64
CA THR A 76 -5.42 10.58 3.39
C THR A 76 -6.15 11.91 3.53
N SER A 77 -5.45 13.05 3.38
CA SER A 77 -6.08 14.38 3.32
C SER A 77 -6.75 14.65 1.97
N ALA A 78 -6.29 14.01 0.88
CA ALA A 78 -6.79 14.24 -0.47
C ALA A 78 -7.75 13.16 -0.98
N CYS A 79 -7.72 11.97 -0.37
CA CYS A 79 -8.46 10.79 -0.81
C CYS A 79 -9.19 10.14 0.37
N ASP A 80 -10.45 9.77 0.16
CA ASP A 80 -11.32 9.15 1.17
C ASP A 80 -11.22 7.61 1.19
N LEU A 81 -10.52 7.00 0.21
CA LEU A 81 -10.29 5.56 0.16
C LEU A 81 -9.43 5.08 1.34
N PRO A 82 -9.69 3.86 1.87
CA PRO A 82 -8.82 3.28 2.87
C PRO A 82 -7.41 3.00 2.32
N LEU A 83 -6.40 3.51 3.03
CA LEU A 83 -4.99 3.35 2.69
C LEU A 83 -4.33 2.25 3.52
N MET A 84 -3.79 1.23 2.84
CA MET A 84 -2.86 0.26 3.43
C MET A 84 -1.42 0.78 3.31
N VAL A 85 -0.62 0.64 4.36
CA VAL A 85 0.74 1.19 4.41
C VAL A 85 1.76 0.09 4.74
N ASP A 86 2.86 0.08 3.99
CA ASP A 86 4.07 -0.66 4.34
C ASP A 86 4.80 0.01 5.49
N ILE A 87 4.95 -0.69 6.61
CA ILE A 87 5.69 -0.18 7.78
C ILE A 87 6.99 -0.93 8.04
N ASP A 88 7.49 -1.68 7.04
CA ASP A 88 8.68 -2.52 7.16
C ASP A 88 8.62 -3.37 8.45
N THR A 89 9.63 -3.23 9.31
CA THR A 89 9.73 -3.93 10.60
C THR A 89 9.20 -3.11 11.79
N GLY A 90 8.63 -1.93 11.53
CA GLY A 90 8.10 -1.01 12.54
C GLY A 90 9.13 -0.07 13.18
N TRP A 91 10.30 0.10 12.56
CA TRP A 91 11.38 1.04 12.93
C TRP A 91 11.90 0.92 14.37
N GLY A 92 12.03 -0.30 14.89
CA GLY A 92 12.71 -0.59 16.16
C GLY A 92 12.07 -1.71 16.96
N GLY A 93 12.20 -1.64 18.30
CA GLY A 93 11.61 -2.64 19.21
C GLY A 93 10.13 -2.38 19.51
N ALA A 94 9.58 -3.11 20.48
CA ALA A 94 8.15 -3.06 20.82
C ALA A 94 7.59 -1.63 21.05
N PHE A 95 8.34 -0.75 21.72
CA PHE A 95 7.92 0.64 21.93
C PHE A 95 7.89 1.46 20.63
N ASN A 96 8.83 1.20 19.71
CA ASN A 96 8.84 1.84 18.39
C ASN A 96 7.67 1.36 17.55
N ILE A 97 7.41 0.05 17.53
CA ILE A 97 6.25 -0.55 16.84
C ILE A 97 4.96 0.04 17.38
N ALA A 98 4.81 0.14 18.70
CA ALA A 98 3.62 0.73 19.30
C ALA A 98 3.44 2.21 18.93
N LYS A 99 4.53 2.99 18.86
CA LYS A 99 4.50 4.36 18.37
C LYS A 99 4.09 4.42 16.88
N THR A 100 4.67 3.54 16.05
CA THR A 100 4.36 3.43 14.62
C THR A 100 2.88 3.20 14.37
N ILE A 101 2.26 2.24 15.06
CA ILE A 101 0.82 1.97 14.92
C ILE A 101 -0.02 3.21 15.25
N ARG A 102 0.23 3.83 16.40
CA ARG A 102 -0.52 5.04 16.82
C ARG A 102 -0.35 6.21 15.85
N ASP A 103 0.86 6.41 15.32
CA ASP A 103 1.11 7.50 14.38
C ASP A 103 0.47 7.24 13.01
N MET A 104 0.44 5.99 12.55
CA MET A 104 -0.25 5.61 11.31
C MET A 104 -1.77 5.79 11.42
N GLU A 105 -2.38 5.33 12.51
CA GLU A 105 -3.80 5.56 12.80
C GLU A 105 -4.12 7.06 12.84
N LYS A 106 -3.29 7.84 13.56
CA LYS A 106 -3.47 9.29 13.67
C LYS A 106 -3.29 10.01 12.32
N ALA A 107 -2.42 9.50 11.45
CA ALA A 107 -2.22 10.01 10.10
C ALA A 107 -3.37 9.63 9.13
N GLY A 108 -4.29 8.75 9.55
CA GLY A 108 -5.46 8.35 8.77
C GLY A 108 -5.27 7.08 7.95
N ALA A 109 -4.19 6.31 8.17
CA ALA A 109 -4.06 4.99 7.57
C ALA A 109 -5.22 4.09 8.01
N ALA A 110 -5.61 3.15 7.14
CA ALA A 110 -6.68 2.19 7.41
C ALA A 110 -6.15 0.80 7.76
N ALA A 111 -5.00 0.47 7.17
CA ALA A 111 -4.34 -0.80 7.36
C ALA A 111 -2.81 -0.61 7.32
N VAL A 112 -2.08 -1.52 7.97
CA VAL A 112 -0.63 -1.62 7.84
C VAL A 112 -0.23 -3.07 7.63
N HIS A 113 0.93 -3.31 7.04
CA HIS A 113 1.60 -4.59 7.14
C HIS A 113 3.00 -4.42 7.74
N LEU A 114 3.39 -5.35 8.62
CA LEU A 114 4.74 -5.46 9.17
C LEU A 114 5.35 -6.82 8.82
N GLU A 115 6.67 -6.87 8.65
CA GLU A 115 7.38 -8.05 8.14
C GLU A 115 8.35 -8.71 9.13
N ASP A 116 8.61 -10.00 8.89
CA ASP A 116 9.49 -10.86 9.68
C ASP A 116 10.97 -10.78 9.27
N GLN A 117 11.36 -9.79 8.46
CA GLN A 117 12.76 -9.54 8.15
C GLN A 117 13.53 -9.00 9.36
N VAL A 118 14.85 -9.19 9.33
CA VAL A 118 15.77 -8.44 10.21
C VAL A 118 15.68 -6.93 9.89
N ALA A 119 16.06 -6.07 10.84
CA ALA A 119 15.94 -4.62 10.68
C ALA A 119 16.69 -4.08 9.43
N GLN A 120 17.81 -4.71 9.05
CA GLN A 120 18.49 -4.46 7.76
C GLN A 120 17.79 -5.20 6.62
N LYS A 121 16.51 -4.85 6.40
CA LYS A 121 15.62 -5.51 5.44
C LYS A 121 16.05 -5.28 3.99
N ARG A 122 15.55 -6.14 3.09
CA ARG A 122 15.69 -6.03 1.64
C ARG A 122 14.34 -6.21 0.96
N CYS A 123 14.25 -5.77 -0.29
CA CYS A 123 13.09 -6.06 -1.13
C CYS A 123 12.80 -7.58 -1.22
N GLY A 124 11.54 -7.99 -1.03
CA GLY A 124 11.09 -9.39 -0.98
C GLY A 124 11.44 -10.26 -2.19
N HIS A 125 11.69 -9.65 -3.36
CA HIS A 125 12.07 -10.38 -4.58
C HIS A 125 13.60 -10.49 -4.80
N ARG A 126 14.43 -9.98 -3.88
CA ARG A 126 15.91 -10.08 -3.94
C ARG A 126 16.46 -11.30 -3.16
N PRO A 127 17.64 -11.84 -3.53
CA PRO A 127 18.29 -12.94 -2.79
C PRO A 127 18.92 -12.48 -1.45
N ASN A 128 19.23 -13.46 -0.59
CA ASN A 128 19.91 -13.28 0.70
C ASN A 128 19.14 -12.35 1.66
N LYS A 129 17.84 -12.63 1.84
CA LYS A 129 17.03 -12.03 2.90
C LYS A 129 17.32 -12.77 4.20
N GLU A 130 17.27 -12.06 5.31
CA GLU A 130 17.36 -12.66 6.64
C GLU A 130 16.06 -12.38 7.37
N ILE A 131 15.50 -13.40 7.99
CA ILE A 131 14.27 -13.30 8.77
C ILE A 131 14.54 -13.62 10.23
N VAL A 132 13.74 -13.03 11.10
CA VAL A 132 13.83 -13.26 12.53
C VAL A 132 13.15 -14.57 12.92
N SER A 133 13.36 -14.98 14.17
CA SER A 133 12.65 -16.14 14.72
C SER A 133 11.14 -15.91 14.71
N THR A 134 10.35 -16.99 14.63
CA THR A 134 8.89 -16.92 14.74
C THR A 134 8.46 -16.23 16.03
N ALA A 135 9.15 -16.50 17.14
CA ALA A 135 8.87 -15.89 18.44
C ALA A 135 9.06 -14.36 18.42
N GLU A 136 10.14 -13.88 17.81
CA GLU A 136 10.37 -12.43 17.69
C GLU A 136 9.27 -11.75 16.87
N MET A 137 8.91 -12.31 15.71
CA MET A 137 7.83 -11.75 14.89
C MET A 137 6.48 -11.78 15.61
N VAL A 138 6.19 -12.85 16.37
CA VAL A 138 5.01 -12.91 17.24
C VAL A 138 5.00 -11.77 18.26
N ASP A 139 6.14 -11.44 18.87
CA ASP A 139 6.23 -10.32 19.81
C ASP A 139 6.03 -8.96 19.12
N ARG A 140 6.53 -8.80 17.88
CA ARG A 140 6.25 -7.59 17.06
C ARG A 140 4.76 -7.43 16.78
N ILE A 141 4.08 -8.50 16.38
CA ILE A 141 2.65 -8.49 16.09
C ILE A 141 1.85 -8.17 17.36
N LYS A 142 2.18 -8.80 18.50
CA LYS A 142 1.53 -8.48 19.78
C LYS A 142 1.69 -7.02 20.16
N ALA A 143 2.90 -6.46 20.01
CA ALA A 143 3.14 -5.04 20.28
C ALA A 143 2.33 -4.12 19.35
N ALA A 144 2.18 -4.51 18.08
CA ALA A 144 1.37 -3.77 17.13
C ALA A 144 -0.14 -3.84 17.47
N VAL A 145 -0.65 -5.03 17.80
CA VAL A 145 -2.05 -5.26 18.17
C VAL A 145 -2.42 -4.56 19.47
N ASP A 146 -1.56 -4.62 20.50
CA ASP A 146 -1.78 -3.94 21.78
C ASP A 146 -1.81 -2.41 21.65
N ALA A 147 -1.03 -1.87 20.70
CA ALA A 147 -0.96 -0.43 20.46
C ALA A 147 -2.15 0.15 19.68
N ARG A 148 -2.98 -0.72 19.08
CA ARG A 148 -4.12 -0.35 18.24
C ARG A 148 -5.16 0.45 19.03
N SER A 149 -5.55 1.62 18.53
CA SER A 149 -6.56 2.45 19.21
C SER A 149 -7.94 2.36 18.56
N ASP A 150 -8.00 2.28 17.23
CA ASP A 150 -9.19 1.90 16.48
C ASP A 150 -9.25 0.38 16.31
N ARG A 151 -10.26 -0.28 16.89
CA ARG A 151 -10.45 -1.74 16.79
C ARG A 151 -10.55 -2.23 15.35
N ASP A 152 -11.05 -1.40 14.44
CA ASP A 152 -11.20 -1.74 13.03
C ASP A 152 -9.92 -1.53 12.22
N PHE A 153 -8.89 -0.85 12.75
CA PHE A 153 -7.59 -0.73 12.09
C PHE A 153 -7.01 -2.12 11.79
N PHE A 154 -6.55 -2.34 10.57
CA PHE A 154 -6.19 -3.67 10.09
C PHE A 154 -4.67 -3.87 10.16
N ILE A 155 -4.22 -4.86 10.94
CA ILE A 155 -2.79 -5.20 11.06
C ILE A 155 -2.52 -6.52 10.35
N MET A 156 -1.81 -6.45 9.23
CA MET A 156 -1.41 -7.59 8.41
C MET A 156 0.01 -8.02 8.75
N ALA A 157 0.25 -9.32 8.89
CA ALA A 157 1.60 -9.84 9.00
C ALA A 157 2.11 -10.28 7.64
N ARG A 158 3.27 -9.76 7.23
CA ARG A 158 4.00 -10.18 6.04
C ARG A 158 5.06 -11.21 6.44
N THR A 159 5.15 -12.30 5.67
CA THR A 159 6.22 -13.30 5.81
C THR A 159 7.04 -13.39 4.54
N ASP A 160 8.36 -13.30 4.69
CA ASP A 160 9.34 -13.48 3.62
C ASP A 160 9.98 -14.89 3.65
N SER A 161 9.46 -15.79 4.49
CA SER A 161 10.04 -17.11 4.76
C SER A 161 9.86 -18.13 3.64
N PHE A 162 8.82 -18.00 2.81
CA PHE A 162 8.49 -18.98 1.75
C PHE A 162 9.69 -19.32 0.85
N ALA A 163 10.40 -18.30 0.38
CA ALA A 163 11.53 -18.49 -0.52
C ALA A 163 12.77 -19.13 0.13
N GLN A 164 12.85 -19.18 1.46
CA GLN A 164 14.01 -19.65 2.22
C GLN A 164 13.74 -20.97 2.95
N GLU A 165 12.57 -21.09 3.57
CA GLU A 165 12.20 -22.19 4.45
C GLU A 165 11.17 -23.14 3.82
N GLY A 166 10.56 -22.76 2.68
CA GLY A 166 9.55 -23.56 1.99
C GLY A 166 8.11 -23.28 2.45
N LEU A 167 7.15 -23.98 1.82
CA LEU A 167 5.72 -23.76 2.01
C LEU A 167 5.26 -24.07 3.43
N GLU A 168 5.59 -25.26 3.94
CA GLU A 168 5.09 -25.75 5.23
C GLU A 168 5.57 -24.85 6.38
N ALA A 169 6.86 -24.48 6.38
CA ALA A 169 7.41 -23.58 7.38
C ALA A 169 6.78 -22.18 7.33
N ALA A 170 6.51 -21.66 6.13
CA ALA A 170 5.83 -20.38 5.95
C ALA A 170 4.39 -20.41 6.44
N ILE A 171 3.66 -21.51 6.22
CA ILE A 171 2.32 -21.72 6.76
C ILE A 171 2.34 -21.78 8.29
N GLU A 172 3.28 -22.50 8.90
CA GLU A 172 3.39 -22.59 10.37
C GLU A 172 3.71 -21.23 11.01
N ARG A 173 4.59 -20.44 10.39
CA ARG A 173 4.82 -19.03 10.78
C ARG A 173 3.54 -18.20 10.67
N ALA A 174 2.85 -18.28 9.54
CA ALA A 174 1.60 -17.55 9.32
C ALA A 174 0.53 -17.90 10.37
N LYS A 175 0.37 -19.18 10.72
CA LYS A 175 -0.53 -19.61 11.81
C LYS A 175 -0.15 -18.99 13.15
N ALA A 176 1.14 -18.96 13.49
CA ALA A 176 1.62 -18.30 14.71
C ALA A 176 1.35 -16.79 14.70
N TYR A 177 1.47 -16.14 13.54
CA TYR A 177 1.19 -14.71 13.37
C TYR A 177 -0.30 -14.39 13.53
N VAL A 178 -1.16 -15.23 12.98
CA VAL A 178 -2.61 -15.16 13.20
C VAL A 178 -2.96 -15.37 14.67
N ALA A 179 -2.38 -16.37 15.33
CA ALA A 179 -2.58 -16.61 16.76
C ALA A 179 -2.09 -15.44 17.63
N ALA A 180 -1.12 -14.66 17.15
CA ALA A 180 -0.63 -13.44 17.81
C ALA A 180 -1.54 -12.21 17.60
N GLY A 181 -2.53 -12.31 16.71
CA GLY A 181 -3.53 -11.27 16.46
C GLY A 181 -3.43 -10.56 15.10
N ALA A 182 -2.65 -11.08 14.15
CA ALA A 182 -2.65 -10.57 12.78
C ALA A 182 -4.04 -10.78 12.13
N ASP A 183 -4.59 -9.72 11.54
CA ASP A 183 -5.91 -9.74 10.87
C ASP A 183 -5.88 -10.39 9.49
N GLY A 184 -4.70 -10.52 8.89
CA GLY A 184 -4.48 -11.09 7.57
C GLY A 184 -3.00 -11.39 7.33
N ILE A 185 -2.73 -12.17 6.29
CA ILE A 185 -1.38 -12.59 5.92
C ILE A 185 -1.02 -12.09 4.53
N PHE A 186 0.14 -11.47 4.42
CA PHE A 186 0.83 -11.24 3.16
C PHE A 186 1.93 -12.31 3.02
N ALA A 187 1.65 -13.32 2.20
CA ALA A 187 2.62 -14.35 1.87
C ALA A 187 3.48 -13.89 0.67
N GLU A 188 4.73 -13.48 0.94
CA GLU A 188 5.60 -12.95 -0.10
C GLU A 188 6.20 -14.04 -0.98
N ALA A 189 6.37 -13.73 -2.27
CA ALA A 189 6.99 -14.61 -3.28
C ALA A 189 6.32 -15.99 -3.46
N VAL A 190 5.03 -16.10 -3.15
CA VAL A 190 4.19 -17.26 -3.53
C VAL A 190 4.00 -17.25 -5.05
N GLN A 191 4.11 -18.43 -5.69
CA GLN A 191 4.26 -18.54 -7.15
C GLN A 191 3.14 -19.26 -7.89
N THR A 192 2.52 -20.29 -7.30
CA THR A 192 1.61 -21.19 -8.03
C THR A 192 0.24 -21.29 -7.34
N GLU A 193 -0.74 -21.80 -8.08
CA GLU A 193 -2.08 -22.09 -7.58
C GLU A 193 -2.05 -22.96 -6.31
N GLU A 194 -1.27 -24.05 -6.34
CA GLU A 194 -1.21 -25.01 -5.24
C GLU A 194 -0.71 -24.35 -3.95
N HIS A 195 0.25 -23.43 -4.05
CA HIS A 195 0.76 -22.70 -2.90
C HIS A 195 -0.29 -21.74 -2.33
N TYR A 196 -0.99 -20.97 -3.17
CA TYR A 196 -2.05 -20.07 -2.69
C TYR A 196 -3.20 -20.84 -2.02
N ARG A 197 -3.63 -21.95 -2.62
CA ARG A 197 -4.65 -22.83 -2.02
C ARG A 197 -4.19 -23.39 -0.69
N ALA A 198 -2.95 -23.86 -0.57
CA ALA A 198 -2.41 -24.37 0.68
C ALA A 198 -2.41 -23.32 1.81
N PHE A 199 -2.05 -22.06 1.52
CA PHE A 199 -2.19 -20.97 2.49
C PHE A 199 -3.66 -20.71 2.84
N SER A 200 -4.55 -20.63 1.84
CA SER A 200 -5.97 -20.35 2.05
C SER A 200 -6.69 -21.43 2.84
N GLU A 201 -6.34 -22.70 2.66
CA GLU A 201 -6.93 -23.82 3.40
C GLU A 201 -6.40 -23.89 4.83
N ALA A 202 -5.14 -23.48 5.05
CA ALA A 202 -4.50 -23.55 6.35
C ALA A 202 -4.82 -22.36 7.28
N LEU A 203 -5.35 -21.25 6.74
CA LEU A 203 -5.54 -19.99 7.45
C LEU A 203 -7.00 -19.54 7.43
N ASN A 204 -7.52 -19.11 8.58
CA ASN A 204 -8.88 -18.58 8.71
C ASN A 204 -8.93 -17.04 8.59
N VAL A 205 -7.91 -16.44 7.96
CA VAL A 205 -7.78 -14.99 7.77
C VAL A 205 -7.54 -14.67 6.29
N PRO A 206 -7.90 -13.47 5.83
CA PRO A 206 -7.68 -13.06 4.45
C PRO A 206 -6.19 -13.04 4.08
N ILE A 207 -5.89 -13.54 2.87
CA ILE A 207 -4.54 -13.56 2.30
C ILE A 207 -4.43 -12.51 1.19
N LEU A 208 -3.28 -11.83 1.16
CA LEU A 208 -2.89 -10.89 0.12
C LEU A 208 -1.86 -11.52 -0.82
N ALA A 209 -2.16 -11.49 -2.12
CA ALA A 209 -1.23 -11.81 -3.19
C ALA A 209 -0.56 -10.52 -3.71
N ASN A 210 0.77 -10.49 -3.74
CA ASN A 210 1.55 -9.36 -4.26
C ASN A 210 1.92 -9.58 -5.72
N ILE A 211 1.28 -8.84 -6.63
CA ILE A 211 1.47 -8.93 -8.08
C ILE A 211 2.30 -7.73 -8.55
N THR A 212 3.54 -7.66 -8.06
CA THR A 212 4.53 -6.70 -8.57
C THR A 212 5.20 -7.22 -9.84
N GLU A 213 5.48 -6.31 -10.77
CA GLU A 213 6.19 -6.61 -12.00
C GLU A 213 7.69 -6.87 -11.74
N PHE A 214 8.30 -7.61 -12.68
CA PHE A 214 9.74 -7.90 -12.70
C PHE A 214 10.25 -8.61 -11.44
N GLY A 215 9.35 -9.33 -10.76
CA GLY A 215 9.62 -10.18 -9.61
C GLY A 215 9.74 -11.66 -9.97
N LYS A 216 9.56 -12.51 -8.96
CA LYS A 216 9.55 -13.98 -9.10
C LYS A 216 8.15 -14.58 -9.27
N THR A 217 7.12 -13.80 -8.98
CA THR A 217 5.72 -14.21 -9.05
C THR A 217 5.21 -13.91 -10.46
N GLU A 218 4.56 -14.89 -11.08
CA GLU A 218 3.88 -14.69 -12.35
C GLU A 218 2.74 -13.66 -12.21
N LEU A 219 2.44 -12.96 -13.30
CA LEU A 219 1.42 -11.90 -13.32
C LEU A 219 0.01 -12.48 -13.44
N TRP A 220 -0.39 -13.26 -12.43
CA TRP A 220 -1.73 -13.81 -12.31
C TRP A 220 -2.78 -12.71 -12.24
N ASN A 221 -3.92 -12.91 -12.91
CA ASN A 221 -5.00 -11.95 -12.85
C ASN A 221 -5.79 -12.10 -11.52
N LYS A 222 -6.67 -11.14 -11.25
CA LYS A 222 -7.42 -11.12 -9.99
C LYS A 222 -8.42 -12.28 -9.87
N GLU A 223 -9.04 -12.69 -10.99
CA GLU A 223 -10.04 -13.75 -10.99
C GLU A 223 -9.40 -15.08 -10.56
N GLN A 224 -8.25 -15.43 -11.15
CA GLN A 224 -7.47 -16.63 -10.80
C GLN A 224 -7.09 -16.64 -9.32
N LEU A 225 -6.52 -15.54 -8.83
CA LEU A 225 -6.11 -15.44 -7.42
C LEU A 225 -7.30 -15.57 -6.45
N GLY A 226 -8.46 -15.02 -6.83
CA GLY A 226 -9.71 -15.20 -6.09
C GLY A 226 -10.17 -16.65 -6.03
N GLU A 227 -10.13 -17.37 -7.16
CA GLU A 227 -10.44 -18.81 -7.23
C GLU A 227 -9.50 -19.68 -6.40
N TRP A 228 -8.28 -19.21 -6.17
CA TRP A 228 -7.25 -19.87 -5.36
C TRP A 228 -7.35 -19.52 -3.86
N GLY A 229 -8.28 -18.64 -3.48
CA GLY A 229 -8.55 -18.28 -2.09
C GLY A 229 -7.89 -17.00 -1.60
N CYS A 230 -7.28 -16.19 -2.49
CA CYS A 230 -6.79 -14.87 -2.11
C CYS A 230 -7.96 -13.92 -1.89
N ALA A 231 -7.94 -13.17 -0.80
CA ALA A 231 -8.94 -12.14 -0.51
C ALA A 231 -8.53 -10.76 -1.04
N MET A 232 -7.22 -10.54 -1.26
CA MET A 232 -6.65 -9.28 -1.71
C MET A 232 -5.61 -9.51 -2.81
N VAL A 233 -5.56 -8.60 -3.78
CA VAL A 233 -4.54 -8.55 -4.83
C VAL A 233 -3.91 -7.17 -4.82
N LEU A 234 -2.60 -7.12 -4.58
CA LEU A 234 -1.82 -5.89 -4.48
C LEU A 234 -1.04 -5.61 -5.76
N TYR A 235 -1.13 -4.39 -6.25
CA TYR A 235 -0.35 -3.85 -7.37
C TYR A 235 0.52 -2.69 -6.87
N PRO A 236 1.66 -2.96 -6.23
CA PRO A 236 2.28 -2.00 -5.31
C PRO A 236 2.97 -0.81 -6.02
N LEU A 237 3.47 -1.00 -7.25
CA LEU A 237 4.27 0.02 -7.96
C LEU A 237 3.92 0.14 -9.45
N SER A 238 2.85 -0.51 -9.92
CA SER A 238 2.50 -0.57 -11.35
C SER A 238 2.39 0.82 -12.00
N ALA A 239 1.60 1.71 -11.39
CA ALA A 239 1.44 3.08 -11.85
C ALA A 239 2.76 3.89 -11.78
N PHE A 240 3.55 3.67 -10.71
CA PHE A 240 4.86 4.31 -10.53
C PHE A 240 5.86 3.96 -11.63
N ARG A 241 5.90 2.68 -12.02
CA ARG A 241 6.79 2.24 -13.12
C ARG A 241 6.38 2.87 -14.45
N ALA A 242 5.08 2.91 -14.74
CA ALA A 242 4.56 3.50 -15.97
C ALA A 242 4.84 5.02 -16.03
N MET A 243 4.54 5.76 -14.95
CA MET A 243 4.75 7.21 -14.94
C MET A 243 6.24 7.58 -15.09
N ASN A 244 7.16 6.81 -14.50
CA ASN A 244 8.59 7.06 -14.63
C ASN A 244 9.07 6.87 -16.07
N LYS A 245 8.57 5.82 -16.75
CA LYS A 245 8.91 5.57 -18.16
C LYS A 245 8.39 6.68 -19.07
N ALA A 246 7.18 7.19 -18.81
CA ALA A 246 6.62 8.33 -19.54
C ALA A 246 7.43 9.62 -19.29
N ALA A 247 7.78 9.91 -18.04
CA ALA A 247 8.61 11.07 -17.70
C ALA A 247 10.01 10.98 -18.35
N GLU A 248 10.65 9.81 -18.32
CA GLU A 248 11.94 9.57 -18.97
C GLU A 248 11.88 9.84 -20.48
N LEU A 249 10.81 9.40 -21.15
CA LEU A 249 10.59 9.69 -22.58
C LEU A 249 10.54 11.19 -22.82
N VAL A 250 9.75 11.93 -22.04
CA VAL A 250 9.63 13.39 -22.18
C VAL A 250 10.98 14.08 -21.95
N TYR A 251 11.74 13.70 -20.93
CA TYR A 251 13.07 14.27 -20.67
C TYR A 251 14.06 13.99 -21.82
N LYS A 252 14.02 12.79 -22.39
CA LYS A 252 14.85 12.42 -23.55
C LYS A 252 14.50 13.24 -24.78
N THR A 253 13.21 13.38 -25.10
CA THR A 253 12.73 14.17 -26.25
C THR A 253 13.09 15.64 -26.10
N LEU A 254 12.85 16.23 -24.92
CA LEU A 254 13.23 17.63 -24.64
C LEU A 254 14.73 17.88 -24.83
N LEU A 255 15.58 16.96 -24.37
CA LEU A 255 17.03 17.08 -24.51
C LEU A 255 17.49 16.92 -25.97
N ALA A 256 16.88 16.01 -26.72
CA ALA A 256 17.26 15.71 -28.11
C ALA A 256 16.76 16.76 -29.09
N ASP A 257 15.51 17.18 -28.97
CA ASP A 257 14.81 17.98 -29.98
C ASP A 257 14.70 19.46 -29.60
N GLY A 258 14.91 19.80 -28.31
CA GLY A 258 14.76 21.15 -27.79
C GLY A 258 13.30 21.59 -27.57
N ASP A 259 12.32 20.73 -27.84
CA ASP A 259 10.90 20.91 -27.53
C ASP A 259 10.18 19.58 -27.29
N GLN A 260 8.92 19.63 -26.86
CA GLN A 260 8.10 18.47 -26.49
C GLN A 260 7.06 18.07 -27.55
N LYS A 261 7.06 18.66 -28.76
CA LYS A 261 5.94 18.51 -29.71
C LYS A 261 5.66 17.06 -30.07
N ALA A 262 6.70 16.24 -30.21
CA ALA A 262 6.57 14.83 -30.56
C ALA A 262 5.91 13.94 -29.48
N VAL A 263 5.76 14.45 -28.26
CA VAL A 263 5.26 13.67 -27.10
C VAL A 263 4.03 14.27 -26.44
N ILE A 264 3.44 15.34 -26.99
CA ILE A 264 2.22 15.97 -26.44
C ILE A 264 1.07 14.97 -26.31
N ASP A 265 0.87 14.10 -27.30
CA ASP A 265 -0.24 13.13 -27.32
C ASP A 265 -0.11 12.02 -26.27
N THR A 266 1.04 11.95 -25.59
CA THR A 266 1.27 11.02 -24.47
C THR A 266 1.01 11.64 -23.09
N MET A 267 0.74 12.95 -23.03
CA MET A 267 0.56 13.68 -21.79
C MET A 267 -0.90 13.71 -21.37
N GLN A 268 -1.13 13.71 -20.06
CA GLN A 268 -2.44 14.08 -19.51
C GLN A 268 -2.76 15.52 -19.91
N THR A 269 -3.99 15.77 -20.38
CA THR A 269 -4.39 17.14 -20.74
C THR A 269 -4.65 17.98 -19.48
N ARG A 270 -4.66 19.30 -19.65
CA ARG A 270 -5.00 20.21 -18.54
C ARG A 270 -6.41 19.99 -18.02
N MET A 271 -7.36 19.69 -18.91
CA MET A 271 -8.75 19.46 -18.51
C MET A 271 -8.88 18.16 -17.71
N ASP A 272 -8.23 17.08 -18.15
CA ASP A 272 -8.22 15.83 -17.38
C ASP A 272 -7.63 16.04 -15.97
N LEU A 273 -6.53 16.81 -15.86
CA LEU A 273 -5.94 17.18 -14.58
C LEU A 273 -6.93 17.93 -13.68
N TYR A 274 -7.69 18.86 -14.23
CA TYR A 274 -8.67 19.66 -13.49
C TYR A 274 -9.85 18.83 -13.00
N ASP A 275 -10.31 17.88 -13.81
CA ASP A 275 -11.37 16.95 -13.44
C ASP A 275 -10.95 16.09 -12.25
N TYR A 276 -9.72 15.57 -12.26
CA TYR A 276 -9.19 14.81 -11.12
C TYR A 276 -9.01 15.65 -9.85
N LEU A 277 -8.65 16.93 -9.99
CA LEU A 277 -8.43 17.83 -8.85
C LEU A 277 -9.74 18.45 -8.30
N GLY A 278 -10.87 18.28 -8.99
CA GLY A 278 -12.09 19.02 -8.69
C GLY A 278 -11.89 20.53 -8.81
N TYR A 279 -11.04 20.98 -9.74
CA TYR A 279 -10.57 22.37 -9.82
C TYR A 279 -11.74 23.37 -9.92
N HIS A 280 -12.75 23.04 -10.74
CA HIS A 280 -13.92 23.87 -10.94
C HIS A 280 -14.79 24.03 -9.68
N ASP A 281 -14.80 23.05 -8.77
CA ASP A 281 -15.55 23.14 -7.52
C ASP A 281 -14.96 24.20 -6.59
N TYR A 282 -13.62 24.30 -6.54
CA TYR A 282 -12.93 25.34 -5.77
C TYR A 282 -13.15 26.74 -6.36
N GLU A 283 -13.07 26.87 -7.68
CA GLU A 283 -13.32 28.13 -8.38
C GLU A 283 -14.75 28.63 -8.14
N GLN A 284 -15.75 27.76 -8.34
CA GLN A 284 -17.15 28.07 -8.05
C GLN A 284 -17.37 28.42 -6.57
N LYS A 285 -16.68 27.74 -5.66
CA LYS A 285 -16.80 28.03 -4.22
C LYS A 285 -16.25 29.41 -3.90
N LEU A 286 -15.11 29.80 -4.44
CA LEU A 286 -14.54 31.15 -4.27
C LEU A 286 -15.50 32.22 -4.79
N ASP A 287 -16.02 32.05 -6.01
CA ASP A 287 -16.98 32.98 -6.58
C ASP A 287 -18.24 33.12 -5.71
N SER A 288 -18.78 32.00 -5.21
CA SER A 288 -19.95 32.02 -4.33
C SER A 288 -19.71 32.76 -3.00
N LEU A 289 -18.51 32.67 -2.43
CA LEU A 289 -18.15 33.29 -1.16
C LEU A 289 -17.91 34.80 -1.32
N PHE A 290 -17.29 35.22 -2.41
CA PHE A 290 -16.85 36.60 -2.62
C PHE A 290 -17.77 37.43 -3.52
N ALA A 291 -18.74 36.83 -4.23
CA ALA A 291 -19.78 37.56 -4.96
C ALA A 291 -20.64 38.45 -4.06
N LYS A 292 -20.79 38.11 -2.77
CA LYS A 292 -21.55 38.91 -1.79
C LYS A 292 -20.84 40.18 -1.30
N GLY A 293 -19.56 40.37 -1.63
CA GLY A 293 -18.74 41.51 -1.19
C GLY A 293 -18.57 42.64 -2.21
N LYS A 294 -19.00 42.46 -3.47
CA LYS A 294 -18.81 43.44 -4.56
C LYS A 294 -19.95 44.44 -4.75
N ASN A 295 -21.03 44.35 -3.96
CA ASN A 295 -22.19 45.25 -4.01
C ASN A 295 -22.37 46.08 -2.72
N LYS A 296 -21.28 46.55 -2.10
CA LYS A 296 -21.30 47.56 -1.05
C LYS A 296 -20.37 48.71 -1.36
#